data_AF-A0A7Y0T667-F1
#
_entry.id   AF-A0A7Y0T667-F1
#
_cell.length_a   1.000
_cell.length_b   1.000
_cell.length_c   1.000
_cell.angle_alpha   90.00
_cell.angle_beta   90.00
_cell.angle_gamma   90.00
#
_symmetry.space_group_name_H-M   'P 1'
#
loop_
_entity.id
_entity.type
_entity.pdbx_description
1 polymer ?
#
loop_
_entity_poly.entity_id
_entity_poly.type
_entity_poly.pdbx_seq_one_letter_code
_entity_poly.pdbx_strand_id
1 'polypeptide(L)'
;MMLACEVTPAASCLPQEVSLCAALQAVLAYADGQEHSSISVTSVEGRIVLSGEVETLSAFERAVIIAECFASRPIIADLAIRQRPHTYLDAASPRIRLVNNNRSDKQ
;
A
#
# COMPACT_ATOMS: atom_id res chain seq x y z
N MET A 1 13.93 -32.65 37.61
CA MET A 1 13.74 -32.55 36.15
C MET A 1 13.08 -31.21 35.88
N MET A 2 13.84 -30.24 35.39
CA MET A 2 13.31 -28.94 34.96
C MET A 2 12.73 -29.11 33.55
N LEU A 3 11.45 -28.84 33.38
CA LEU A 3 10.84 -28.71 32.07
C LEU A 3 11.37 -27.41 31.45
N ALA A 4 12.14 -27.54 30.36
CA ALA A 4 12.50 -26.41 29.54
C ALA A 4 11.22 -25.82 28.96
N CYS A 5 10.84 -24.63 29.42
CA CYS A 5 9.83 -23.83 28.75
C CYS A 5 10.41 -23.47 27.38
N GLU A 6 9.92 -24.08 26.30
CA GLU A 6 10.15 -23.57 24.96
C GLU A 6 9.57 -22.16 24.90
N VAL A 7 10.46 -21.17 24.93
CA VAL A 7 10.14 -19.81 24.55
C VAL A 7 9.93 -19.84 23.04
N THR A 8 8.69 -20.06 22.61
CA THR A 8 8.26 -19.49 21.33
C THR A 8 8.62 -18.01 21.37
N PRO A 9 9.50 -17.49 20.50
CA PRO A 9 9.75 -16.07 20.47
C PRO A 9 8.46 -15.43 19.97
N ALA A 10 7.63 -14.98 20.90
CA ALA A 10 6.69 -13.92 20.60
C ALA A 10 7.56 -12.83 19.99
N ALA A 11 7.41 -12.60 18.69
CA ALA A 11 8.09 -11.54 17.99
C ALA A 11 7.86 -10.28 18.82
N SER A 12 8.88 -9.89 19.58
CA SER A 12 8.81 -8.69 20.40
C SER A 12 8.70 -7.57 19.39
N CYS A 13 7.50 -7.08 19.15
CA CYS A 13 7.24 -5.95 18.27
C CYS A 13 7.99 -4.76 18.85
N LEU A 14 9.24 -4.57 18.42
CA LEU A 14 10.03 -3.41 18.81
C LEU A 14 9.26 -2.19 18.30
N PRO A 15 8.85 -1.24 19.17
CA PRO A 15 8.03 -0.11 18.75
C PRO A 15 8.65 0.67 17.59
N GLN A 16 9.98 0.78 17.57
CA GLN A 16 10.73 1.39 16.50
C GLN A 16 10.55 0.69 15.14
N GLU A 17 10.51 -0.64 15.12
CA GLU A 17 10.29 -1.43 13.90
C GLU A 17 8.87 -1.26 13.39
N VAL A 18 7.88 -1.25 14.31
CA VAL A 18 6.48 -1.01 13.97
C VAL A 18 6.31 0.39 13.38
N SER A 19 6.89 1.42 14.03
CA SER A 19 6.84 2.80 13.53
C SER A 19 7.53 2.95 12.18
N LEU A 20 8.69 2.31 11.98
CA LEU A 20 9.42 2.34 10.71
C LEU A 20 8.58 1.72 9.58
N CYS A 21 8.02 0.52 9.80
CA CYS A 21 7.22 -0.17 8.79
C CYS A 21 5.96 0.64 8.44
N ALA A 22 5.26 1.17 9.45
CA ALA A 22 4.07 1.99 9.24
C ALA A 22 4.40 3.28 8.46
N ALA A 23 5.51 3.95 8.79
CA ALA A 23 5.93 5.15 8.09
C ALA A 23 6.30 4.86 6.63
N LEU A 24 7.07 3.79 6.37
CA LEU A 24 7.42 3.39 5.02
C LEU A 24 6.18 2.99 4.21
N GLN A 25 5.24 2.26 4.80
CA GLN A 25 3.99 1.89 4.15
C GLN A 25 3.16 3.13 3.76
N ALA A 26 3.12 4.15 4.63
CA ALA A 26 2.48 5.42 4.31
C ALA A 26 3.18 6.15 3.15
N VAL A 27 4.53 6.19 3.14
CA VAL A 27 5.29 6.81 2.04
C VAL A 27 5.02 6.11 0.72
N LEU A 28 5.02 4.78 0.70
CA LEU A 28 4.76 3.99 -0.51
C LEU A 28 3.34 4.20 -1.03
N ALA A 29 2.34 4.31 -0.15
CA ALA A 29 0.95 4.52 -0.54
C ALA A 29 0.69 5.86 -1.24
N TYR A 30 1.54 6.87 -1.01
CA TYR A 30 1.43 8.20 -1.62
C TYR A 30 2.51 8.49 -2.68
N ALA A 31 3.36 7.52 -2.99
CA ALA A 31 4.39 7.69 -4.01
C ALA A 31 3.78 7.65 -5.41
N ASP A 32 4.15 8.61 -6.25
CA ASP A 32 3.71 8.66 -7.65
C ASP A 32 4.03 7.34 -8.38
N GLY A 33 3.05 6.80 -9.11
CA GLY A 33 3.17 5.52 -9.80
C GLY A 33 2.96 4.30 -8.92
N GLN A 34 2.41 4.46 -7.71
CA GLN A 34 1.94 3.37 -6.84
C GLN A 34 0.41 3.37 -6.66
N GLU A 35 -0.35 4.12 -7.47
CA GLU A 35 -1.79 4.33 -7.24
C GLU A 35 -2.60 3.02 -7.30
N HIS A 36 -2.09 2.04 -8.04
CA HIS A 36 -2.69 0.73 -8.24
C HIS A 36 -1.96 -0.40 -7.52
N SER A 37 -0.97 -0.06 -6.70
CA SER A 37 -0.18 -1.02 -5.93
C SER A 37 -0.84 -1.33 -4.57
N SER A 38 -0.64 -2.55 -4.09
CA SER A 38 -1.01 -2.98 -2.75
C SER A 38 0.22 -3.58 -2.09
N ILE A 39 0.92 -2.76 -1.29
CA ILE A 39 2.20 -3.11 -0.69
C ILE A 39 2.05 -3.15 0.84
N SER A 40 2.41 -4.28 1.43
CA SER A 40 2.56 -4.44 2.87
C SER A 40 4.04 -4.42 3.25
N VAL A 41 4.35 -3.76 4.36
CA VAL A 41 5.72 -3.60 4.84
C VAL A 41 5.87 -4.29 6.18
N THR A 42 6.86 -5.16 6.29
CA THR A 42 7.23 -5.81 7.55
C THR A 42 8.73 -5.77 7.76
N SER A 43 9.18 -5.92 9.01
CA SER A 43 10.60 -6.05 9.34
C SER A 43 10.84 -7.42 9.94
N VAL A 44 11.83 -8.13 9.41
CA VAL A 44 12.25 -9.46 9.85
C VAL A 44 13.77 -9.46 9.96
N GLU A 45 14.28 -9.74 11.16
CA GLU A 45 15.73 -9.82 11.43
C GLU A 45 16.52 -8.58 10.95
N GLY A 46 15.93 -7.39 11.08
CA GLY A 46 16.55 -6.12 10.67
C GLY A 46 16.51 -5.83 9.17
N ARG A 47 15.84 -6.68 8.38
CA ARG A 47 15.59 -6.50 6.94
C ARG A 47 14.16 -6.05 6.72
N ILE A 48 13.94 -5.20 5.73
CA ILE A 48 12.59 -4.79 5.35
C ILE A 48 12.08 -5.74 4.26
N VAL A 49 10.90 -6.29 4.48
CA VAL A 49 10.21 -7.14 3.52
C VAL A 49 9.04 -6.35 2.93
N LEU A 50 9.07 -6.14 1.63
CA LEU A 50 7.96 -5.61 0.86
C LEU A 50 7.20 -6.80 0.26
N SER A 51 5.90 -6.87 0.48
CA SER A 51 5.05 -7.95 -0.04
C SER A 51 3.77 -7.41 -0.65
N GLY A 52 3.21 -8.14 -1.62
CA GLY A 52 1.94 -7.80 -2.26
C GLY A 52 2.05 -7.66 -3.78
N GLU A 53 1.31 -6.71 -4.34
CA GLU A 53 1.13 -6.57 -5.79
C GLU A 53 1.44 -5.15 -6.26
N VAL A 54 2.07 -5.03 -7.43
CA VAL A 54 2.33 -3.77 -8.13
C VAL A 54 1.95 -3.90 -9.60
N GLU A 55 1.59 -2.81 -10.27
CA GLU A 55 1.05 -2.89 -11.64
C GLU A 55 2.13 -3.05 -12.71
N THR A 56 3.30 -2.41 -12.51
CA THR A 56 4.37 -2.32 -13.52
C THR A 56 5.75 -2.59 -12.92
N LEU A 57 6.72 -2.91 -13.78
CA LEU A 57 8.12 -3.01 -13.37
C LEU A 57 8.64 -1.69 -12.81
N SER A 58 8.25 -0.56 -13.39
CA SER A 58 8.65 0.75 -12.87
C SER A 58 8.07 1.04 -11.48
N ALA A 59 6.86 0.56 -11.18
CA ALA A 59 6.30 0.62 -9.83
C ALA A 59 7.08 -0.29 -8.86
N PHE A 60 7.45 -1.51 -9.29
CA PHE A 60 8.33 -2.40 -8.52
C PHE A 60 9.65 -1.72 -8.15
N GLU A 61 10.40 -1.23 -9.14
CA GLU A 61 11.71 -0.59 -8.95
C GLU A 61 11.62 0.63 -8.04
N ARG A 62 10.59 1.45 -8.23
CA ARG A 62 10.35 2.64 -7.41
C ARG A 62 10.07 2.28 -5.95
N ALA A 63 9.27 1.24 -5.69
CA ALA A 63 9.00 0.79 -4.32
C ALA A 63 10.29 0.34 -3.61
N VAL A 64 11.15 -0.40 -4.32
CA VAL A 64 12.45 -0.84 -3.80
C VAL A 64 13.35 0.34 -3.49
N ILE A 65 13.51 1.28 -4.43
CA ILE A 65 14.37 2.47 -4.24
C ILE A 65 13.88 3.31 -3.05
N ILE A 66 12.58 3.54 -2.93
CA ILE A 66 12.01 4.28 -1.79
C ILE A 66 12.33 3.57 -0.48
N ALA A 67 12.13 2.24 -0.42
CA ALA A 67 12.39 1.47 0.79
C ALA A 67 13.87 1.45 1.18
N GLU A 68 14.79 1.29 0.21
CA GLU A 68 16.23 1.36 0.43
C GLU A 68 16.64 2.72 1.01
N CYS A 69 16.19 3.81 0.37
CA CYS A 69 16.48 5.18 0.80
C CYS A 69 15.89 5.48 2.18
N PHE A 70 14.65 5.05 2.45
CA PHE A 70 13.94 5.38 3.68
C PHE A 70 14.45 4.58 4.88
N ALA A 71 14.68 3.27 4.70
CA ALA A 71 15.04 2.38 5.79
C ALA A 71 16.55 2.25 6.00
N SER A 72 17.37 2.53 4.98
CA SER A 72 18.82 2.31 4.99
C SER A 72 19.20 0.89 5.47
N ARG A 73 18.41 -0.10 5.04
CA ARG A 73 18.48 -1.51 5.45
C ARG A 73 18.31 -2.41 4.23
N PRO A 74 18.77 -3.68 4.29
CA PRO A 74 18.54 -4.63 3.21
C PRO A 74 17.05 -4.82 2.94
N ILE A 75 16.68 -4.80 1.66
CA ILE A 75 15.30 -4.98 1.20
C ILE A 75 15.13 -6.38 0.60
N ILE A 76 14.06 -7.05 1.01
CA ILE A 76 13.55 -8.26 0.38
C ILE A 76 12.24 -7.86 -0.31
N ALA A 77 12.24 -7.89 -1.64
CA ALA A 77 11.07 -7.53 -2.44
C ALA A 77 10.36 -8.80 -2.93
N ASP A 78 9.27 -9.16 -2.25
CA ASP A 78 8.35 -10.22 -2.64
C ASP A 78 7.07 -9.62 -3.24
N LEU A 79 7.25 -8.84 -4.31
CA LEU A 79 6.17 -8.15 -5.00
C LEU A 79 5.85 -8.84 -6.31
N ALA A 80 4.58 -9.20 -6.51
CA ALA A 80 4.09 -9.72 -7.77
C ALA A 80 3.70 -8.56 -8.70
N ILE A 81 4.17 -8.60 -9.95
CA ILE A 81 3.73 -7.66 -10.98
C ILE A 81 2.42 -8.18 -11.58
N ARG A 82 1.32 -7.45 -11.34
CA ARG A 82 -0.01 -7.77 -11.86
C ARG A 82 -0.66 -6.56 -12.50
N GLN A 83 -0.74 -6.59 -13.82
CA GLN A 83 -1.55 -5.63 -14.56
C GLN A 83 -3.02 -5.91 -14.28
N ARG A 84 -3.69 -4.99 -13.56
CA ARG A 84 -5.15 -5.05 -13.49
C ARG A 84 -5.68 -4.66 -14.86
N PRO A 85 -6.59 -5.46 -15.45
CA PRO A 85 -7.27 -5.04 -16.65
C PRO A 85 -7.95 -3.70 -16.33
N HIS A 86 -7.56 -2.63 -17.02
CA HIS A 86 -8.31 -1.40 -17.01
C HIS A 86 -9.68 -1.72 -17.61
N THR A 87 -10.65 -2.08 -16.77
CA THR A 87 -12.05 -2.06 -17.16
C THR A 87 -12.39 -0.60 -17.43
N TYR A 88 -12.27 -0.22 -18.70
CA TYR A 88 -12.80 1.01 -19.25
C TYR A 88 -14.32 0.92 -19.07
N LEU A 89 -14.81 1.30 -17.88
CA LEU A 89 -16.21 1.65 -17.72
C LEU A 89 -16.39 2.90 -18.55
N ASP A 90 -16.82 2.69 -19.78
CA ASP A 90 -17.40 3.70 -20.66
C ASP A 90 -18.67 4.22 -19.97
N ALA A 91 -18.47 5.06 -18.97
CA ALA A 91 -19.54 5.70 -18.23
C ALA A 91 -20.03 6.86 -19.08
N ALA A 92 -20.86 6.52 -20.07
CA ALA A 92 -21.97 7.37 -20.47
C ALA A 92 -22.79 7.65 -19.21
N SER A 93 -22.36 8.65 -18.44
CA SER A 93 -23.06 9.15 -17.27
C SER A 93 -24.48 9.52 -17.71
N PRO A 94 -25.55 8.93 -17.15
CA PRO A 94 -26.87 9.48 -17.35
C PRO A 94 -26.86 10.84 -16.66
N ARG A 95 -26.84 11.91 -17.47
CA ARG A 95 -26.96 13.29 -16.96
C ARG A 95 -28.21 13.33 -16.07
N ILE A 96 -28.00 13.43 -14.76
CA ILE A 96 -29.07 13.73 -13.81
C ILE A 96 -29.62 15.10 -14.21
N ARG A 97 -30.75 15.12 -14.93
CA ARG A 97 -31.48 16.35 -15.22
C ARG A 97 -32.14 16.80 -13.92
N LEU A 98 -31.50 17.73 -13.21
CA LEU A 98 -32.19 18.55 -12.21
C LEU A 98 -33.25 19.38 -12.93
N VAL A 99 -34.50 18.93 -12.85
CA VAL A 99 -35.67 19.72 -13.26
C VAL A 99 -35.88 20.78 -12.18
N ASN A 100 -35.47 22.02 -12.47
CA ASN A 100 -35.73 23.16 -11.58
C ASN A 100 -37.16 23.67 -11.81
N ASN A 101 -38.09 23.30 -10.93
CA ASN A 101 -39.48 23.77 -10.95
C ASN A 101 -39.63 25.11 -10.20
N ASN A 102 -38.94 26.16 -10.64
CA ASN A 102 -39.22 27.51 -10.16
C ASN A 102 -40.41 28.08 -10.92
N ARG A 103 -41.62 27.72 -10.44
CA ARG A 103 -42.89 28.31 -10.85
C ARG A 103 -42.98 29.72 -10.27
N SER A 104 -42.68 30.72 -11.10
CA SER A 104 -42.97 32.13 -10.81
C SER A 104 -44.45 32.41 -11.05
N ASP A 105 -45.30 32.15 -10.05
CA ASP A 105 -46.63 32.74 -10.04
C ASP A 105 -46.49 34.21 -9.60
N LYS A 106 -46.46 35.10 -10.61
CA LYS A 106 -46.68 36.53 -10.42
C LYS A 106 -48.14 36.74 -10.02
N GLN A 107 -48.37 37.49 -8.96
CA GLN A 107 -49.64 38.16 -8.71
C GLN A 107 -49.37 39.58 -8.23
#